data_AF-A0A932TAH3-F1
#
_entry.id   AF-A0A932TAH3-F1
#
_cell.length_a   1.000
_cell.length_b   1.000
_cell.length_c   1.000
_cell.angle_alpha   90.00
_cell.angle_beta   90.00
_cell.angle_gamma   90.00
#
_symmetry.space_group_name_H-M   'P 1'
#
loop_
_entity.id
_entity.type
_entity.pdbx_description
1 polymer ?
#
loop_
_entity_poly.entity_id
_entity_poly.type
_entity_poly.pdbx_seq_one_letter_code
_entity_poly.pdbx_strand_id
1 'polypeptide(L)' 'MTVAESTRLSEQRGIQCRRCGCKHFHVLYTRPKPGGTIQRRRECRHCGTRITTWERIAEAEK' A
#
# COMPACT_ATOMS: atom_id res chain seq x y z
N MET A 1 1.97 0.79 -27.40
CA MET A 1 1.60 0.29 -26.06
C MET A 1 0.08 0.34 -25.97
N THR A 2 -0.60 -0.81 -25.94
CA THR A 2 -2.07 -0.90 -25.96
C THR A 2 -2.64 -0.64 -24.56
N VAL A 3 -3.78 0.04 -24.48
CA VAL A 3 -4.46 0.41 -23.22
C VAL A 3 -4.74 -0.82 -22.34
N ALA A 4 -4.98 -1.99 -22.97
CA ALA A 4 -5.24 -3.26 -22.31
C ALA A 4 -4.01 -3.89 -21.59
N GLU A 5 -2.79 -3.51 -21.98
CA GLU A 5 -1.56 -3.97 -21.33
C GLU A 5 -1.27 -3.14 -20.07
N SER A 6 -1.57 -1.84 -20.14
CA SER A 6 -1.37 -0.89 -19.04
C SER A 6 -2.28 -1.17 -17.84
N THR A 7 -3.53 -1.58 -18.07
CA THR A 7 -4.45 -2.01 -17.00
C THR A 7 -3.95 -3.27 -16.30
N ARG A 8 -3.54 -4.31 -17.04
CA ARG A 8 -3.04 -5.57 -16.46
C ARG A 8 -1.78 -5.39 -15.61
N LEU A 9 -0.85 -4.52 -16.03
CA LEU A 9 0.34 -4.19 -15.25
C LEU A 9 0.02 -3.38 -13.99
N SER A 10 -1.03 -2.56 -14.02
CA SER A 10 -1.50 -1.81 -12.84
C SER A 10 -2.15 -2.72 -11.79
N GLU A 11 -2.88 -3.76 -12.22
CA GLU A 11 -3.59 -4.67 -11.31
C GLU A 11 -2.66 -5.59 -10.52
N GLN A 12 -1.45 -5.83 -11.03
CA GLN A 12 -0.45 -6.68 -10.38
C GLN A 12 0.46 -5.94 -9.40
N ARG A 13 0.40 -4.61 -9.36
CA ARG A 13 1.17 -3.76 -8.43
C ARG A 13 0.40 -3.63 -7.12
N GLY A 14 1.09 -3.85 -5.99
CA GLY A 14 0.51 -3.68 -4.66
C GLY A 14 1.03 -4.68 -3.64
N ILE A 15 0.73 -4.42 -2.37
CA ILE A 15 1.08 -5.30 -1.27
C ILE A 15 0.16 -6.52 -1.30
N GLN A 16 0.74 -7.72 -1.33
CA GLN A 16 -0.04 -8.95 -1.30
C GLN A 16 -0.67 -9.19 0.07
N CYS A 17 -1.98 -9.44 0.10
CA CYS A 17 -2.68 -9.80 1.32
C CYS A 17 -2.30 -11.21 1.77
N ARG A 18 -1.83 -11.36 3.00
CA ARG A 18 -1.45 -12.67 3.58
C ARG A 18 -2.64 -13.63 3.77
N ARG A 19 -3.88 -13.15 3.71
CA ARG A 19 -5.09 -13.96 3.93
C ARG A 19 -5.74 -14.46 2.63
N CYS A 20 -5.75 -13.67 1.57
CA CYS A 20 -6.43 -14.03 0.32
C CYS A 20 -5.58 -13.86 -0.96
N GLY A 21 -4.35 -13.37 -0.85
CA GLY A 21 -3.48 -13.12 -2.01
C GLY A 21 -3.82 -11.89 -2.85
N CYS A 22 -4.96 -11.23 -2.61
CA CYS A 22 -5.32 -9.98 -3.29
C CYS A 22 -4.27 -8.89 -3.04
N LYS A 23 -3.91 -8.12 -4.07
CA LYS A 23 -2.93 -7.02 -3.99
C LYS A 23 -3.58 -5.64 -3.82
N HIS A 24 -4.90 -5.59 -3.70
CA HIS A 24 -5.68 -4.35 -3.66
C HIS A 24 -6.06 -4.01 -2.22
N PHE A 25 -5.35 -3.02 -1.68
CA PHE A 25 -5.64 -2.43 -0.38
C PHE A 25 -6.11 -1.00 -0.56
N HIS A 26 -7.16 -0.60 0.15
CA HIS A 26 -7.51 0.82 0.29
C HIS A 26 -6.94 1.37 1.61
N VAL A 27 -6.60 2.65 1.63
CA VAL A 27 -6.09 3.31 2.83
C VAL A 27 -7.29 3.74 3.68
N LEU A 28 -7.34 3.28 4.92
CA LEU A 28 -8.36 3.71 5.89
C LEU A 28 -7.98 5.06 6.50
N TYR A 29 -6.73 5.21 6.93
CA TYR A 29 -6.21 6.47 7.41
C TYR A 29 -4.69 6.55 7.27
N THR A 30 -4.22 7.78 7.19
CA THR A 30 -2.79 8.13 7.30
C THR A 30 -2.62 9.01 8.53
N ARG A 31 -1.66 8.66 9.40
CA ARG A 31 -1.31 9.50 10.55
C ARG A 31 0.20 9.74 10.58
N PRO A 32 0.65 11.01 10.68
CA PRO A 32 2.04 11.30 11.01
C PRO A 32 2.32 10.85 12.46
N LYS A 33 3.51 10.33 12.69
CA LYS A 33 4.02 10.00 14.02
C LYS A 33 5.23 10.88 14.35
N PRO A 34 5.49 11.13 15.65
CA PRO A 34 6.72 11.77 16.09
C PRO A 34 7.96 11.06 15.51
N GLY A 35 8.99 11.82 15.13
CA GLY A 35 10.20 11.28 14.51
C GLY A 35 10.08 11.02 13.00
N GLY A 36 9.29 11.82 12.28
CA GLY A 36 9.28 11.83 10.80
C GLY A 36 8.75 10.55 10.14
N THR A 37 8.01 9.72 10.89
CA THR A 37 7.44 8.47 10.38
C THR A 37 5.97 8.66 10.02
N ILE A 38 5.54 8.12 8.88
CA ILE A 38 4.15 8.08 8.46
C ILE A 38 3.59 6.68 8.72
N GLN A 39 2.49 6.60 9.46
CA GLN A 39 1.72 5.37 9.63
C GLN A 39 0.52 5.37 8.67
N ARG A 40 0.35 4.31 7.88
CA ARG A 40 -0.84 4.10 7.06
C ARG A 40 -1.54 2.81 7.44
N ARG A 41 -2.81 2.92 7.83
CA ARG A 41 -3.68 1.76 8.04
C ARG A 41 -4.39 1.47 6.74
N ARG A 42 -4.33 0.22 6.29
CA ARG A 42 -4.89 -0.23 5.01
C ARG A 42 -5.78 -1.43 5.22
N GLU A 43 -6.81 -1.58 4.39
CA GLU A 43 -7.75 -2.71 4.43
C GLU A 43 -7.86 -3.37 3.05
N CYS A 44 -7.75 -4.70 3.04
CA CYS A 44 -7.86 -5.49 1.83
C CYS A 44 -9.29 -5.39 1.29
N ARG A 45 -9.45 -4.98 0.03
CA ARG A 45 -10.76 -4.82 -0.60
C ARG A 45 -11.51 -6.14 -0.78
N HIS A 46 -10.79 -7.27 -0.82
CA HIS A 46 -11.37 -8.59 -1.06
C HIS A 46 -11.81 -9.30 0.23
N CYS A 47 -10.98 -9.29 1.28
CA CYS A 47 -11.24 -10.08 2.50
C CYS A 47 -11.36 -9.24 3.78
N GLY A 48 -11.29 -7.91 3.70
CA GLY A 48 -11.40 -7.00 4.86
C GLY A 48 -10.21 -7.07 5.84
N THR A 49 -9.15 -7.83 5.53
CA THR A 49 -7.98 -7.93 6.42
C THR A 49 -7.23 -6.60 6.47
N ARG A 50 -6.92 -6.16 7.68
CA ARG A 50 -6.27 -4.86 7.94
C ARG A 50 -4.77 -5.02 8.17
N ILE A 51 -3.97 -4.17 7.55
CA ILE A 51 -2.53 -4.08 7.75
C ILE A 51 -2.12 -2.64 8.07
N THR A 52 -0.99 -2.48 8.73
CA THR A 52 -0.37 -1.17 8.97
C THR A 52 0.99 -1.14 8.29
N THR A 53 1.23 -0.09 7.50
CA THR A 53 2.55 0.20 6.94
C THR A 53 3.14 1.42 7.61
N TRP A 54 4.47 1.42 7.69
CA TRP A 54 5.25 2.52 8.24
C TRP A 54 6.21 2.99 7.15
N GLU A 55 6.24 4.29 6.92
CA GLU A 55 7.14 4.91 5.96
C GLU A 55 7.99 5.89 6.73
N ARG A 56 9.31 5.74 6.62
CA ARG A 56 10.28 6.67 7.19
C ARG A 56 10.84 7.50 6.05
N ILE A 57 11.01 8.79 6.28
CA ILE A 57 11.78 9.63 5.37
C ILE A 57 13.22 9.17 5.51
N ALA A 58 13.81 8.64 4.44
CA ALA A 58 15.25 8.46 4.39
C ALA A 58 15.86 9.86 4.38
N GLU A 59 16.74 10.15 5.33
CA GLU A 59 17.53 11.37 5.28
C GLU A 59 18.32 11.32 3.97
N ALA A 60 18.11 12.31 3.10
CA ALA A 60 18.90 12.42 1.88
C ALA A 60 20.34 12.73 2.32
N GLU A 61 21.21 11.73 2.27
CA GLU A 61 22.65 11.95 2.39
C GLU A 61 23.05 13.01 1.35
N LYS A 62 23.67 14.07 1.84
CA LYS A 62 24.07 15.24 1.07
C LYS A 62 25.55 15.16 0.72
#